data_AF-A0A0N0D8K9-F1
#
_entry.id   AF-A0A0N0D8K9-F1
#
_cell.length_a   1.000
_cell.length_b   1.000
_cell.length_c   1.000
_cell.angle_alpha   90.00
_cell.angle_beta   90.00
_cell.angle_gamma   90.00
#
_symmetry.space_group_name_H-M   'P 1'
#
loop_
_entity.id
_entity.type
_entity.pdbx_description
1 polymer ?
#
loop_
_entity_poly.entity_id
_entity_poly.type
_entity_poly.pdbx_seq_one_letter_code
_entity_poly.pdbx_strand_id
1 'polypeptide(L)'
;MIDLILDKACFPMIDIAYQGFGDGLEEDAAPTRLVASQVPELLIAASCSKNFGIYRERTGLLMAISKDAADTPVTQGNLNHLNRQNFSFPPDHGARVVTKILTDPELKADWMAELE
;
A
#
# COMPACT_ATOMS: atom_id res chain seq x y z
N MET A 1 8.28 -3.27 19.61
CA MET A 1 8.44 -3.93 18.29
C MET A 1 9.38 -3.14 17.40
N ILE A 2 9.12 -1.85 17.16
CA ILE A 2 9.98 -0.98 16.33
C ILE A 2 11.43 -0.97 16.83
N ASP A 3 11.65 -0.83 18.14
CA ASP A 3 13.01 -0.88 18.71
C ASP A 3 13.75 -2.18 18.38
N LEU A 4 13.02 -3.30 18.34
CA LEU A 4 13.61 -4.60 17.98
C LEU A 4 13.94 -4.67 16.49
N ILE A 5 13.08 -4.12 15.62
CA ILE A 5 13.34 -4.01 14.17
C ILE A 5 14.62 -3.20 13.94
N LEU A 6 14.79 -2.09 14.66
CA LEU A 6 15.97 -1.23 14.57
C LEU A 6 17.23 -1.91 15.13
N ASP A 7 17.15 -2.48 16.34
CA ASP A 7 18.27 -3.17 17.00
C ASP A 7 18.81 -4.35 16.17
N LYS A 8 17.92 -5.05 15.47
CA LYS A 8 18.26 -6.20 14.62
C LYS A 8 18.51 -5.85 13.15
N ALA A 9 18.41 -4.57 12.79
CA ALA A 9 18.48 -4.12 11.40
C ALA A 9 17.57 -4.94 10.47
N CYS A 10 16.35 -5.24 10.92
CA CYS A 10 15.38 -5.98 10.13
C CYS A 10 14.83 -5.10 9.00
N PHE A 11 14.51 -5.72 7.86
CA PHE A 11 13.81 -5.09 6.74
C PHE A 11 12.32 -5.45 6.77
N PRO A 12 11.42 -4.57 7.20
CA PRO A 12 10.00 -4.89 7.34
C PRO A 12 9.30 -5.01 5.99
N MET A 13 8.33 -5.94 5.93
CA MET A 13 7.35 -6.05 4.84
C MET A 13 5.97 -6.11 5.47
N ILE A 14 5.16 -5.07 5.26
CA ILE A 14 3.83 -4.92 5.84
C ILE A 14 2.78 -5.28 4.79
N ASP A 15 1.81 -6.12 5.15
CA ASP A 15 0.64 -6.45 4.33
C ASP A 15 -0.60 -5.75 4.90
N ILE A 16 -1.20 -4.85 4.12
CA ILE A 16 -2.41 -4.11 4.45
C ILE A 16 -3.54 -4.45 3.46
N ALA A 17 -4.26 -5.53 3.75
CA ALA A 17 -5.34 -6.02 2.90
C ALA A 17 -6.77 -5.70 3.40
N TYR A 18 -6.89 -5.22 4.64
CA TYR A 18 -8.17 -5.09 5.35
C TYR A 18 -8.38 -3.70 5.99
N GLN A 19 -7.72 -2.66 5.47
CA GLN A 19 -7.92 -1.29 5.96
C GLN A 19 -9.40 -0.90 5.84
N GLY A 20 -10.01 -0.46 6.94
CA GLY A 20 -11.44 -0.14 7.04
C GLY A 20 -12.32 -1.32 7.43
N PHE A 21 -11.77 -2.42 7.97
CA PHE A 21 -12.56 -3.54 8.51
C PHE A 21 -12.31 -3.79 10.01
N GLY A 22 -11.30 -3.14 10.58
CA GLY A 22 -11.00 -3.19 12.01
C GLY A 22 -11.71 -2.08 12.75
N ASP A 23 -10.93 -1.13 13.27
CA ASP A 23 -11.43 -0.05 14.11
C ASP A 23 -11.78 1.21 13.30
N GLY A 24 -11.34 1.29 12.04
CA GLY A 24 -11.59 2.41 11.14
C GLY A 24 -10.48 2.57 10.09
N LEU A 25 -10.71 3.38 9.06
CA LEU A 25 -9.73 3.57 7.99
C LEU A 25 -8.40 4.16 8.50
N GLU A 26 -8.47 5.07 9.46
CA GLU A 26 -7.31 5.76 10.01
C GLU A 26 -6.60 4.93 11.08
N GLU A 27 -7.37 4.29 11.95
CA GLU A 27 -6.93 3.39 13.01
C GLU A 27 -6.21 2.17 12.42
N ASP A 28 -6.78 1.55 11.38
CA ASP A 28 -6.20 0.39 10.71
C ASP A 28 -4.88 0.73 9.99
N ALA A 29 -4.72 1.98 9.55
CA ALA A 29 -3.50 2.46 8.90
C ALA A 29 -2.44 2.98 9.88
N ALA A 30 -2.82 3.33 11.11
CA ALA A 30 -1.93 3.96 12.07
C ALA A 30 -0.67 3.11 12.41
N PRO A 31 -0.75 1.78 12.64
CA PRO A 31 0.44 0.97 12.89
C PRO A 31 1.41 0.95 11.70
N THR A 32 0.88 0.87 10.48
CA THR A 32 1.69 0.89 9.24
C THR A 32 2.42 2.22 9.11
N ARG A 33 1.73 3.35 9.33
CA ARG A 33 2.33 4.69 9.31
C ARG A 33 3.37 4.87 10.43
N LEU A 34 3.11 4.33 11.61
CA LEU A 34 4.04 4.38 12.73
C LEU A 34 5.34 3.63 12.41
N VAL A 35 5.27 2.41 11.86
CA VAL A 35 6.49 1.69 11.43
C VAL A 35 7.19 2.46 10.31
N ALA A 36 6.44 2.92 9.31
CA ALA A 36 7.00 3.62 8.15
C ALA A 36 7.69 4.95 8.49
N SER A 37 7.30 5.61 9.58
CA SER A 37 7.93 6.85 10.05
C SER A 37 9.19 6.64 10.89
N GLN A 38 9.46 5.41 11.33
CA GLN A 38 10.51 5.13 12.32
C GLN A 38 11.65 4.26 11.76
N VAL A 39 11.38 3.46 10.72
CA VAL A 39 12.38 2.59 10.11
C VAL A 39 12.96 3.25 8.85
N PRO A 40 14.26 3.05 8.56
CA PRO A 40 14.89 3.67 7.39
C PRO A 40 14.29 3.18 6.08
N GLU A 41 13.97 1.90 5.98
CA GLU A 41 13.47 1.29 4.76
C GLU A 41 12.45 0.20 5.06
N LEU A 42 11.45 0.04 4.20
CA LEU A 42 10.48 -1.05 4.27
C LEU A 42 9.74 -1.23 2.95
N LEU A 43 8.99 -2.32 2.86
CA LEU A 43 7.97 -2.55 1.85
C LEU A 43 6.57 -2.59 2.46
N ILE A 44 5.59 -2.13 1.69
CA ILE A 44 4.17 -2.20 2.02
C ILE A 44 3.41 -2.78 0.82
N ALA A 45 2.76 -3.92 1.00
CA ALA A 45 1.80 -4.46 0.04
C ALA A 45 0.39 -4.06 0.48
N ALA A 46 -0.36 -3.38 -0.39
CA ALA A 46 -1.74 -3.00 -0.15
C ALA A 46 -2.67 -3.69 -1.14
N SER A 47 -3.79 -4.22 -0.65
CA SER A 47 -4.82 -4.86 -1.48
C SER A 47 -6.08 -4.03 -1.54
N CYS A 48 -6.65 -3.87 -2.73
CA CYS A 48 -7.97 -3.27 -2.93
C CYS A 48 -9.08 -4.32 -2.99
N SER A 49 -8.79 -5.60 -2.75
CA SER A 49 -9.77 -6.68 -2.96
C SER A 49 -10.96 -6.61 -2.01
N LYS A 50 -10.74 -6.21 -0.76
CA LYS A 50 -11.77 -6.24 0.29
C LYS A 50 -12.41 -4.88 0.46
N ASN A 51 -11.61 -3.86 0.72
CA ASN A 51 -12.11 -2.51 0.99
C ASN A 51 -12.74 -1.82 -0.22
N PHE A 52 -12.46 -2.24 -1.46
CA PHE A 52 -13.21 -1.80 -2.66
C PHE A 52 -14.11 -2.91 -3.23
N GLY A 53 -14.18 -4.09 -2.63
CA GLY A 53 -15.02 -5.20 -3.12
C GLY A 53 -14.61 -5.78 -4.49
N ILE A 54 -13.47 -5.39 -5.06
CA ILE A 54 -13.03 -5.76 -6.42
C ILE A 54 -12.12 -7.00 -6.46
N TYR A 55 -12.49 -8.06 -5.72
CA TYR A 55 -11.70 -9.28 -5.50
C TYR A 55 -10.97 -9.83 -6.74
N ARG A 56 -11.65 -9.88 -7.88
CA ARG A 56 -11.14 -10.49 -9.12
C ARG A 56 -10.54 -9.51 -10.12
N GLU A 57 -10.59 -8.21 -9.84
CA GLU A 57 -9.89 -7.18 -10.65
C GLU A 57 -8.38 -7.18 -10.40
N ARG A 58 -7.94 -7.87 -9.32
CA ARG A 58 -6.53 -8.04 -8.96
C ARG A 58 -5.80 -6.71 -8.75
N THR A 59 -6.50 -5.76 -8.14
CA THR A 59 -6.00 -4.41 -7.87
C THR A 59 -5.35 -4.32 -6.50
N GLY A 60 -4.18 -3.71 -6.48
CA GLY A 60 -3.36 -3.46 -5.31
C GLY A 60 -2.09 -2.72 -5.72
N LEU A 61 -1.21 -2.49 -4.75
CA LEU A 61 0.08 -1.84 -4.99
C LEU A 61 1.15 -2.38 -4.06
N LEU A 62 2.41 -2.26 -4.49
CA LEU A 62 3.59 -2.43 -3.67
C LEU A 62 4.28 -1.07 -3.56
N MET A 63 4.48 -0.62 -2.33
CA MET A 63 5.23 0.59 -2.02
C MET A 63 6.56 0.22 -1.37
N ALA A 64 7.58 1.02 -1.63
CA ALA A 64 8.86 0.95 -0.95
C ALA A 64 9.18 2.31 -0.33
N ILE A 65 9.59 2.30 0.93
CA ILE A 65 10.22 3.45 1.57
C ILE A 65 11.72 3.25 1.44
N SER A 66 12.38 4.17 0.74
CA SER A 66 13.83 4.21 0.61
C SER A 66 14.43 4.92 1.82
N LYS A 67 15.60 4.46 2.25
CA LYS A 67 16.39 5.09 3.32
C LYS A 67 16.63 6.57 3.08
N ASP A 68 17.10 6.90 1.87
CA ASP A 68 17.40 8.25 1.45
C ASP A 68 16.65 8.58 0.16
N ALA A 69 16.30 9.85 -0.04
CA ALA A 69 15.63 10.31 -1.27
C ALA A 69 16.47 10.05 -2.54
N ALA A 70 17.80 9.98 -2.39
CA ALA A 70 18.72 9.66 -3.47
C ALA A 70 18.59 8.20 -3.96
N ASP A 71 18.12 7.29 -3.11
CA ASP A 71 17.98 5.87 -3.43
C ASP A 71 16.63 5.55 -4.10
N THR A 72 15.62 6.41 -3.93
CA THR A 72 14.28 6.21 -4.49
C THR A 72 14.24 5.88 -5.98
N PRO A 73 15.01 6.57 -6.86
CA PRO A 73 15.05 6.23 -8.29
C PRO A 73 15.57 4.80 -8.54
N VAL A 74 16.56 4.36 -7.76
CA VAL A 74 17.14 3.00 -7.87
C VAL A 74 16.13 1.97 -7.39
N THR A 75 15.50 2.22 -6.23
CA THR A 75 14.43 1.35 -5.69
C THR A 75 13.29 1.20 -6.69
N GLN A 76 12.79 2.31 -7.25
CA GLN A 76 11.72 2.29 -8.26
C GLN A 76 12.15 1.58 -9.54
N GLY A 77 13.41 1.77 -9.97
CA GLY A 77 13.99 1.08 -11.11
C GLY A 77 13.98 -0.45 -10.93
N ASN A 78 14.35 -0.94 -9.74
CA ASN A 78 14.31 -2.35 -9.41
C ASN A 78 12.88 -2.90 -9.41
N LEU A 79 11.92 -2.20 -8.82
CA LEU A 79 10.50 -2.60 -8.85
C LEU A 79 9.96 -2.67 -10.28
N ASN A 80 10.29 -1.68 -11.12
CA ASN A 80 9.91 -1.66 -12.53
C ASN A 80 10.54 -2.80 -13.32
N HIS A 81 11.80 -3.13 -13.04
CA HIS A 81 12.49 -4.26 -13.65
C HIS A 81 11.78 -5.57 -13.31
N LEU A 82 11.51 -5.81 -12.01
CA LEU A 82 10.79 -6.99 -11.54
C LEU A 82 9.38 -7.08 -12.16
N ASN A 83 8.65 -5.96 -12.22
CA ASN A 83 7.34 -5.91 -12.86
C ASN A 83 7.39 -6.37 -14.34
N ARG A 84 8.37 -5.87 -15.09
CA ARG A 84 8.57 -6.24 -16.51
C ARG A 84 8.91 -7.71 -16.72
N GLN A 85 9.60 -8.36 -15.78
CA GLN A 85 9.89 -9.79 -15.85
C GLN A 85 8.67 -10.68 -15.59
N ASN A 86 7.62 -10.16 -14.93
CA ASN A 86 6.47 -10.96 -14.52
C ASN A 86 5.25 -10.79 -15.42
N PHE A 87 4.77 -9.55 -15.62
CA PHE A 87 3.49 -9.33 -16.31
C PHE A 87 3.45 -8.07 -17.19
N SER A 88 4.60 -7.41 -17.39
CA SER A 88 4.76 -6.18 -18.20
C SER A 88 3.96 -4.99 -17.65
N PHE A 89 2.63 -5.01 -17.79
CA PHE A 89 1.71 -4.00 -17.27
C PHE A 89 0.64 -4.66 -16.39
N PRO A 90 0.30 -4.07 -15.23
CA PRO A 90 -0.79 -4.57 -14.40
C PRO A 90 -2.16 -4.38 -15.10
N PRO A 91 -3.20 -5.14 -14.69
CA PRO A 91 -4.57 -4.90 -15.13
C PRO A 91 -5.03 -3.47 -14.85
N ASP A 92 -5.62 -2.80 -15.86
CA ASP A 92 -5.94 -1.37 -15.81
C ASP A 92 -7.30 -1.06 -15.16
N HIS A 93 -8.33 -1.89 -15.42
CA HIS A 93 -9.72 -1.58 -15.06
C HIS A 93 -9.91 -1.32 -13.56
N GLY A 94 -9.56 -2.26 -12.68
CA GLY A 94 -9.73 -2.03 -11.24
C GLY A 94 -8.88 -0.88 -10.68
N ALA A 95 -7.69 -0.63 -11.24
CA ALA A 95 -6.89 0.55 -10.85
C ALA A 95 -7.60 1.86 -11.22
N ARG A 96 -8.27 1.92 -12.38
CA ARG A 96 -9.11 3.07 -12.75
C ARG A 96 -10.33 3.23 -11.87
N VAL A 97 -10.99 2.14 -11.48
CA VAL A 97 -12.13 2.19 -10.55
C VAL A 97 -11.69 2.77 -9.21
N VAL A 98 -10.62 2.24 -8.60
CA VAL A 98 -10.06 2.74 -7.35
C VAL A 98 -9.66 4.22 -7.48
N THR A 99 -9.00 4.59 -8.58
CA THR A 99 -8.63 5.98 -8.84
C THR A 99 -9.84 6.89 -8.91
N LYS A 100 -10.90 6.49 -9.64
CA LYS A 100 -12.13 7.28 -9.78
C LYS A 100 -12.81 7.47 -8.43
N ILE A 101 -12.91 6.44 -7.61
CA ILE A 101 -13.49 6.53 -6.27
C ILE A 101 -12.66 7.49 -5.39
N LEU A 102 -11.34 7.30 -5.33
CA LEU A 102 -10.47 8.06 -4.42
C LEU A 102 -10.23 9.52 -4.84
N THR A 103 -10.43 9.86 -6.11
CA THR A 103 -10.21 11.23 -6.65
C THR A 103 -11.49 12.06 -6.77
N ASP A 104 -12.65 11.44 -6.54
CA ASP A 104 -13.95 12.09 -6.56
C ASP A 104 -14.47 12.23 -5.11
N PRO A 105 -14.65 13.45 -4.58
CA PRO A 105 -15.00 13.65 -3.17
C PRO A 105 -16.31 12.97 -2.75
N GLU A 106 -17.31 12.92 -3.63
CA GLU A 106 -18.60 12.29 -3.32
C GLU A 106 -18.44 10.78 -3.27
N LEU A 107 -17.81 10.18 -4.29
CA LEU A 107 -17.57 8.73 -4.33
C LEU A 107 -16.66 8.27 -3.18
N LYS A 108 -15.65 9.07 -2.83
CA LYS A 108 -14.77 8.76 -1.70
C LYS A 108 -15.55 8.79 -0.38
N ALA A 109 -16.43 9.78 -0.19
CA ALA A 109 -17.25 9.87 1.02
C ALA A 109 -18.19 8.67 1.15
N ASP A 110 -18.84 8.28 0.05
CA ASP A 110 -19.69 7.09 0.00
C ASP A 110 -18.88 5.83 0.34
N TRP A 111 -17.72 5.64 -0.30
CA TRP A 111 -16.83 4.50 -0.03
C TRP A 111 -16.35 4.44 1.42
N MET A 112 -16.02 5.58 2.03
CA MET A 112 -15.63 5.63 3.44
C MET A 112 -16.80 5.23 4.35
N ALA A 113 -18.01 5.71 4.07
CA ALA A 113 -19.21 5.37 4.84
C ALA A 113 -19.65 3.90 4.67
N GLU A 114 -19.23 3.21 3.62
CA GLU A 114 -19.45 1.76 3.47
C GLU A 114 -18.50 0.92 4.34
N LEU A 115 -17.36 1.49 4.75
CA LEU A 115 -16.32 0.84 5.55
C LEU A 115 -16.36 1.22 7.05
N GLU A 116 -16.97 2.36 7.39
CA GLU A 116 -17.09 2.91 8.75
C GLU A 116 -18.46 2.68 9.39
#